data_AF-A0A951FDH7-F1
#
_entry.id   AF-A0A951FDH7-F1
#
_cell.length_a   1.000
_cell.length_b   1.000
_cell.length_c   1.000
_cell.angle_alpha   90.00
_cell.angle_beta   90.00
_cell.angle_gamma   90.00
#
_symmetry.space_group_name_H-M   'P 1'
#
loop_
_entity.id
_entity.type
_entity.pdbx_description
1 polymer ?
#
loop_
_entity_poly.entity_id
_entity_poly.type
_entity_poly.pdbx_seq_one_letter_code
_entity_poly.pdbx_strand_id
1 'polypeptide(L)'
;MDDPALRASFAAYNALPQDEHMIWYRQPVLIEPSYGFALTGPRTLLLQSMPYYERVGLPDFVQYVRRRYITREPVHYERCVISLREFGDDNYYHVYSDVLGRLALLDRWPATHEIPIVISSLLARRPYFQQAIARSTTLRHRRWIVHARGFIHADSIVLPKVMPHQGGTFDFLLDLLQPPPADLHATRRIFLTRRADRQRQIVNADQVAQICAAFGFEIIDSDDLDLEAQMRIFASALHGRHAWRGPGQSDLPAGPTIDAARAVPARQYSTALFLAVSALWLRLCCAGR
;
A
#
# COMPACT_ATOMS: atom_id res chain seq x y z
N MET A 1 26.18 -0.15 -1.74
CA MET A 1 25.19 -1.22 -2.01
C MET A 1 25.62 -1.81 -3.34
N ASP A 2 26.46 -2.85 -3.29
CA ASP A 2 27.41 -3.10 -4.38
C ASP A 2 26.99 -4.22 -5.33
N ASP A 3 25.83 -4.84 -5.08
CA ASP A 3 25.24 -5.84 -5.97
C ASP A 3 24.80 -5.20 -7.30
N PRO A 4 25.42 -5.57 -8.45
CA PRO A 4 25.05 -5.03 -9.76
C PRO A 4 23.61 -5.34 -10.16
N ALA A 5 23.08 -6.51 -9.81
CA ALA A 5 21.71 -6.90 -10.15
C ALA A 5 20.70 -6.03 -9.39
N LEU A 6 21.00 -5.71 -8.13
CA LEU A 6 20.17 -4.82 -7.32
C LEU A 6 20.17 -3.38 -7.87
N ARG A 7 21.35 -2.85 -8.24
CA ARG A 7 21.46 -1.54 -8.89
C ARG A 7 20.71 -1.50 -10.21
N ALA A 8 20.83 -2.53 -11.03
CA ALA A 8 20.09 -2.64 -12.29
C ALA A 8 18.57 -2.67 -12.07
N SER A 9 18.10 -3.38 -11.04
CA SER A 9 16.68 -3.43 -10.66
C SER A 9 16.15 -2.06 -10.23
N PHE A 10 16.90 -1.33 -9.39
CA PHE A 10 16.53 0.03 -8.99
C PHE A 10 16.59 1.02 -10.15
N ALA A 11 17.62 0.96 -10.99
CA ALA A 11 17.73 1.81 -12.16
C ALA A 11 16.56 1.58 -13.13
N ALA A 12 16.20 0.32 -13.39
CA ALA A 12 15.05 -0.03 -14.21
C ALA A 12 13.73 0.50 -13.61
N TYR A 13 13.56 0.41 -12.29
CA TYR A 13 12.36 0.94 -11.61
C TYR A 13 12.29 2.47 -11.68
N ASN A 14 13.39 3.15 -11.42
CA ASN A 14 13.47 4.62 -11.44
C ASN A 14 13.39 5.21 -12.86
N ALA A 15 13.70 4.43 -13.88
CA ALA A 15 13.60 4.85 -15.28
C ALA A 15 12.16 4.79 -15.82
N LEU A 16 11.24 4.09 -15.16
CA LEU A 16 9.84 4.05 -15.57
C LEU A 16 9.21 5.45 -15.38
N PRO A 17 8.51 6.00 -16.38
CA PRO A 17 7.73 7.22 -16.21
C PRO A 17 6.70 7.04 -15.08
N GLN A 18 6.94 7.74 -13.98
CA GLN A 18 6.01 7.84 -12.87
C GLN A 18 5.32 9.19 -12.99
N ASP A 19 4.05 9.18 -13.34
CA ASP A 19 3.20 10.35 -13.43
C ASP A 19 1.86 10.08 -12.72
N GLU A 20 1.38 11.07 -11.98
CA GLU A 20 0.04 11.06 -11.41
C GLU A 20 -0.94 11.57 -12.46
N HIS A 21 -1.94 10.76 -12.80
CA HIS A 21 -2.97 11.15 -13.75
C HIS A 21 -4.26 10.35 -13.54
N MET A 22 -5.35 10.86 -14.12
CA MET A 22 -6.62 10.16 -14.18
C MET A 22 -7.05 10.05 -15.64
N ILE A 23 -7.23 8.82 -16.13
CA ILE A 23 -7.72 8.58 -17.49
C ILE A 23 -9.22 8.34 -17.42
N TRP A 24 -9.98 9.17 -18.13
CA TRP A 24 -11.41 8.94 -18.33
C TRP A 24 -11.66 8.42 -19.73
N TYR A 25 -11.91 7.12 -19.84
CA TYR A 25 -12.21 6.46 -21.10
C TYR A 25 -13.72 6.44 -21.33
N ARG A 26 -14.19 7.22 -22.31
CA ARG A 26 -15.62 7.48 -22.58
C ARG A 26 -16.24 6.54 -23.64
N GLN A 27 -15.73 5.32 -23.74
CA GLN A 27 -16.29 4.29 -24.60
C GLN A 27 -16.66 3.07 -23.78
N PRO A 28 -17.60 2.23 -24.25
CA PRO A 28 -17.97 1.02 -23.56
C PRO A 28 -16.78 0.11 -23.30
N VAL A 29 -16.70 -0.40 -22.08
CA VAL A 29 -15.67 -1.32 -21.62
C VAL A 29 -16.27 -2.56 -20.98
N LEU A 30 -15.51 -3.65 -21.01
CA LEU A 30 -15.79 -4.87 -20.29
C LEU A 30 -14.61 -5.17 -19.36
N ILE A 31 -14.85 -5.18 -18.05
CA ILE A 31 -13.85 -5.50 -17.02
C ILE A 31 -13.95 -6.98 -16.70
N GLU A 32 -12.84 -7.72 -16.85
CA GLU A 32 -12.78 -9.15 -16.55
C GLU A 32 -12.55 -9.42 -15.04
N PRO A 33 -13.08 -10.53 -14.49
CA PRO A 33 -13.09 -10.75 -13.04
C PRO A 33 -11.74 -11.10 -12.40
N SER A 34 -10.83 -11.72 -13.15
CA SER A 34 -9.66 -12.42 -12.61
C SER A 34 -8.62 -11.43 -12.07
N TYR A 35 -8.23 -10.47 -12.89
CA TYR A 35 -7.25 -9.44 -12.54
C TYR A 35 -7.90 -8.05 -12.56
N GLY A 36 -8.95 -7.83 -13.35
CA GLY A 36 -9.61 -6.53 -13.49
C GLY A 36 -9.19 -5.77 -14.74
N PHE A 37 -8.62 -6.45 -15.74
CA PHE A 37 -8.32 -5.82 -17.03
C PHE A 37 -9.60 -5.33 -17.70
N ALA A 38 -9.57 -4.11 -18.23
CA ALA A 38 -10.62 -3.57 -19.07
C ALA A 38 -10.34 -3.87 -20.55
N LEU A 39 -11.36 -4.31 -21.27
CA LEU A 39 -11.37 -4.48 -22.71
C LEU A 39 -12.30 -3.46 -23.35
N THR A 40 -11.90 -2.91 -24.49
CA THR A 40 -12.66 -1.91 -25.25
C THR A 40 -12.96 -2.43 -26.65
N GLY A 41 -14.14 -2.08 -27.19
CA GLY A 41 -14.59 -2.61 -28.47
C GLY A 41 -14.64 -4.14 -28.51
N PRO A 42 -14.42 -4.78 -29.68
CA PRO A 42 -14.61 -6.22 -29.80
C PRO A 42 -13.52 -7.06 -29.13
N ARG A 43 -12.38 -6.48 -28.67
CA ARG A 43 -11.23 -7.22 -28.11
C ARG A 43 -9.99 -6.41 -27.71
N THR A 44 -10.01 -5.08 -27.68
CA THR A 44 -8.80 -4.30 -27.42
C THR A 44 -8.53 -4.23 -25.93
N LEU A 45 -7.38 -4.74 -25.48
CA LEU A 45 -6.98 -4.66 -24.08
C LEU A 45 -6.54 -3.23 -23.75
N LEU A 46 -7.17 -2.61 -22.75
CA LEU A 46 -6.76 -1.32 -22.23
C LEU A 46 -5.67 -1.54 -21.18
N LEU A 47 -4.40 -1.59 -21.60
CA LEU A 47 -3.28 -1.90 -20.71
C LEU A 47 -3.18 -0.95 -19.51
N GLN A 48 -3.56 0.31 -19.70
CA GLN A 48 -3.63 1.33 -18.65
C GLN A 48 -4.65 1.03 -17.55
N SER A 49 -5.56 0.07 -17.76
CA SER A 49 -6.48 -0.40 -16.70
C SER A 49 -5.79 -1.23 -15.63
N MET A 50 -4.55 -1.67 -15.87
CA MET A 50 -3.75 -2.41 -14.93
C MET A 50 -2.45 -1.63 -14.63
N PRO A 51 -2.31 -1.06 -13.43
CA PRO A 51 -1.04 -0.50 -12.99
C PRO A 51 0.08 -1.54 -13.12
N TYR A 52 1.24 -1.11 -13.61
CA TYR A 52 2.41 -1.99 -13.80
C TYR A 52 2.15 -3.22 -14.68
N TYR A 53 1.26 -3.12 -15.68
CA TYR A 53 0.96 -4.22 -16.60
C TYR A 53 2.21 -4.81 -17.27
N GLU A 54 3.28 -4.01 -17.42
CA GLU A 54 4.58 -4.44 -17.94
C GLU A 54 5.23 -5.55 -17.09
N ARG A 55 4.81 -5.68 -15.81
CA ARG A 55 5.31 -6.66 -14.85
C ARG A 55 4.31 -7.76 -14.51
N VAL A 56 3.02 -7.45 -14.56
CA VAL A 56 1.93 -8.40 -14.22
C VAL A 56 1.69 -9.39 -15.36
N GLY A 57 2.05 -9.03 -16.59
CA GLY A 57 1.78 -9.83 -17.77
C GLY A 57 0.37 -9.60 -18.32
N LEU A 58 0.02 -10.36 -19.36
CA LEU A 58 -1.28 -10.27 -20.02
C LEU A 58 -2.34 -11.07 -19.24
N PRO A 59 -3.64 -10.72 -19.37
CA PRO A 59 -4.72 -11.53 -18.80
C PRO A 59 -4.67 -12.97 -19.35
N ASP A 60 -5.11 -13.92 -18.53
CA ASP A 60 -5.28 -15.31 -18.96
C ASP A 60 -6.40 -15.40 -20.02
N PHE A 61 -5.99 -15.39 -21.28
CA PHE A 61 -6.90 -15.40 -22.43
C PHE A 61 -7.76 -16.67 -22.48
N VAL A 62 -7.21 -17.82 -22.04
CA VAL A 62 -7.95 -19.08 -22.02
C VAL A 62 -9.07 -19.01 -20.99
N GLN A 63 -8.78 -18.49 -19.79
CA GLN A 63 -9.79 -18.25 -18.77
C GLN A 63 -10.82 -17.22 -19.24
N TYR A 64 -10.41 -16.15 -19.90
CA TYR A 64 -11.33 -15.17 -20.46
C TYR A 64 -12.32 -15.82 -21.45
N VAL A 65 -11.82 -16.56 -22.45
CA VAL A 65 -12.66 -17.23 -23.46
C VAL A 65 -13.61 -18.23 -22.80
N ARG A 66 -13.08 -19.05 -21.88
CA ARG A 66 -13.89 -20.01 -21.12
C ARG A 66 -15.00 -19.29 -20.36
N ARG A 67 -14.68 -18.24 -19.61
CA ARG A 67 -15.66 -17.50 -18.81
C ARG A 67 -16.72 -16.81 -19.67
N ARG A 68 -16.30 -16.21 -20.78
CA ARG A 68 -17.16 -15.39 -21.62
C ARG A 68 -18.10 -16.19 -22.52
N TYR A 69 -17.59 -17.28 -23.11
CA TYR A 69 -18.30 -17.99 -24.18
C TYR A 69 -18.75 -19.39 -23.78
N ILE A 70 -18.00 -20.08 -22.91
CA ILE A 70 -18.30 -21.45 -22.49
C ILE A 70 -19.20 -21.42 -21.25
N THR A 71 -18.72 -20.85 -20.14
CA THR A 71 -19.49 -20.81 -18.88
C THR A 71 -20.50 -19.66 -18.85
N ARG A 72 -20.34 -18.65 -19.71
CA ARG A 72 -21.23 -17.49 -19.84
C ARG A 72 -21.49 -16.83 -18.49
N GLU A 73 -20.42 -16.49 -17.78
CA GLU A 73 -20.54 -15.81 -16.49
C GLU A 73 -21.37 -14.52 -16.62
N PRO A 74 -22.13 -14.14 -15.57
CA PRO A 74 -23.02 -12.99 -15.64
C PRO A 74 -22.26 -11.70 -15.94
N VAL A 75 -22.97 -10.73 -16.51
CA VAL A 75 -22.45 -9.39 -16.77
C VAL A 75 -23.23 -8.40 -15.91
N HIS A 76 -22.52 -7.69 -15.04
CA HIS A 76 -23.04 -6.56 -14.28
C HIS A 76 -22.92 -5.30 -15.13
N TYR A 77 -23.97 -4.48 -15.19
CA TYR A 77 -24.01 -3.29 -16.05
C TYR A 77 -24.00 -2.02 -15.22
N GLU A 78 -23.16 -1.06 -15.62
CA GLU A 78 -23.05 0.27 -15.03
C GLU A 78 -22.91 1.33 -16.11
N ARG A 79 -23.30 2.57 -15.83
CA ARG A 79 -23.06 3.68 -16.78
C ARG A 79 -21.60 4.13 -16.76
N CYS A 80 -21.01 4.24 -15.58
CA CYS A 80 -19.63 4.64 -15.38
C CYS A 80 -19.09 3.96 -14.13
N VAL A 81 -17.83 3.55 -14.15
CA VAL A 81 -17.15 2.96 -12.99
C VAL A 81 -15.75 3.55 -12.83
N ILE A 82 -15.28 3.63 -11.59
CA ILE A 82 -13.86 3.81 -11.26
C ILE A 82 -13.30 2.42 -11.00
N SER A 83 -12.22 2.02 -11.67
CA SER A 83 -11.54 0.77 -11.34
C SER A 83 -10.36 1.04 -10.43
N LEU A 84 -10.40 0.46 -9.23
CA LEU A 84 -9.24 0.34 -8.34
C LEU A 84 -8.67 -1.09 -8.35
N ARG A 85 -9.05 -1.90 -9.35
CA ARG A 85 -8.48 -3.24 -9.54
C ARG A 85 -7.01 -3.12 -9.88
N GLU A 86 -6.20 -3.94 -9.24
CA GLU A 86 -4.79 -4.11 -9.58
C GLU A 86 -4.26 -5.46 -9.11
N PHE A 87 -3.06 -5.81 -9.56
CA PHE A 87 -2.39 -7.00 -9.09
C PHE A 87 -1.95 -6.84 -7.63
N GLY A 88 -2.39 -7.76 -6.78
CA GLY A 88 -2.07 -7.70 -5.35
C GLY A 88 -2.82 -6.59 -4.61
N ASP A 89 -3.99 -6.16 -5.12
CA ASP A 89 -4.88 -5.19 -4.46
C ASP A 89 -5.36 -5.63 -3.07
N ASP A 90 -5.11 -6.88 -2.69
CA ASP A 90 -5.40 -7.48 -1.40
C ASP A 90 -4.17 -7.60 -0.48
N ASN A 91 -3.05 -6.99 -0.88
CA ASN A 91 -1.86 -6.86 -0.07
C ASN A 91 -1.99 -5.64 0.85
N TYR A 92 -1.64 -5.81 2.13
CA TYR A 92 -1.73 -4.74 3.14
C TYR A 92 -1.10 -3.43 2.67
N TYR A 93 0.08 -3.49 2.05
CA TYR A 93 0.74 -2.29 1.56
C TYR A 93 -0.04 -1.60 0.44
N HIS A 94 -0.34 -2.35 -0.62
CA HIS A 94 -1.00 -1.83 -1.82
C HIS A 94 -2.37 -1.24 -1.50
N VAL A 95 -3.06 -1.79 -0.50
CA VAL A 95 -4.32 -1.22 -0.05
C VAL A 95 -4.17 0.22 0.43
N TYR A 96 -3.17 0.52 1.26
CA TYR A 96 -2.99 1.89 1.74
C TYR A 96 -2.30 2.78 0.69
N SER A 97 -1.21 2.32 0.07
CA SER A 97 -0.44 3.17 -0.86
C SER A 97 -1.13 3.40 -2.19
N ASP A 98 -1.77 2.37 -2.75
CA ASP A 98 -2.22 2.37 -4.14
C ASP A 98 -3.74 2.46 -4.23
N VAL A 99 -4.48 1.56 -3.55
CA VAL A 99 -5.95 1.54 -3.60
C VAL A 99 -6.54 2.77 -2.90
N LEU A 100 -6.29 2.93 -1.60
CA LEU A 100 -6.80 4.07 -0.84
C LEU A 100 -6.07 5.36 -1.23
N GLY A 101 -4.81 5.28 -1.66
CA GLY A 101 -4.09 6.43 -2.18
C GLY A 101 -4.74 7.05 -3.41
N ARG A 102 -5.33 6.24 -4.31
CA ARG A 102 -6.11 6.74 -5.46
C ARG A 102 -7.34 7.53 -5.07
N LEU A 103 -7.91 7.30 -3.89
CA LEU A 103 -9.01 8.13 -3.40
C LEU A 103 -8.56 9.57 -3.16
N ALA A 104 -7.32 9.80 -2.72
CA ALA A 104 -6.77 11.15 -2.57
C ALA A 104 -6.78 11.93 -3.88
N LEU A 105 -6.56 11.24 -5.01
CA LEU A 105 -6.63 11.83 -6.34
C LEU A 105 -8.08 12.06 -6.79
N LEU A 106 -8.97 11.09 -6.54
CA LEU A 106 -10.38 11.17 -6.90
C LEU A 106 -11.11 12.28 -6.14
N ASP A 107 -10.81 12.49 -4.86
CA ASP A 107 -11.42 13.51 -4.00
C ASP A 107 -11.13 14.95 -4.48
N ARG A 108 -10.09 15.14 -5.30
CA ARG A 108 -9.81 16.44 -5.96
C ARG A 108 -10.81 16.76 -7.07
N TRP A 109 -11.61 15.78 -7.49
CA TRP A 109 -12.55 15.88 -8.59
C TRP A 109 -13.97 15.47 -8.13
N PRO A 110 -14.81 16.45 -7.74
CA PRO A 110 -16.16 16.17 -7.22
C PRO A 110 -17.05 15.32 -8.13
N ALA A 111 -16.83 15.40 -9.45
CA ALA A 111 -17.55 14.58 -10.43
C ALA A 111 -17.34 13.06 -10.26
N THR A 112 -16.34 12.63 -9.50
CA THR A 112 -16.05 11.22 -9.23
C THR A 112 -16.76 10.67 -8.00
N HIS A 113 -17.41 11.53 -7.19
CA HIS A 113 -17.90 11.14 -5.86
C HIS A 113 -19.01 10.09 -5.90
N GLU A 114 -19.91 10.22 -6.88
CA GLU A 114 -21.07 9.33 -7.07
C GLU A 114 -20.77 8.13 -7.98
N ILE A 115 -19.58 8.07 -8.58
CA ILE A 115 -19.22 6.97 -9.49
C ILE A 115 -18.87 5.74 -8.65
N PRO A 116 -19.48 4.57 -8.91
CA PRO A 116 -19.13 3.34 -8.21
C PRO A 116 -17.66 2.98 -8.39
N ILE A 117 -17.07 2.46 -7.31
CA ILE A 117 -15.68 2.03 -7.25
C ILE A 117 -15.62 0.50 -7.28
N VAL A 118 -14.93 -0.05 -8.28
CA VAL A 118 -14.73 -1.49 -8.46
C VAL A 118 -13.47 -1.94 -7.72
N ILE A 119 -13.62 -2.94 -6.85
CA ILE A 119 -12.53 -3.58 -6.10
C ILE A 119 -12.60 -5.10 -6.22
N SER A 120 -11.51 -5.82 -5.95
CA SER A 120 -11.55 -7.28 -5.94
C SER A 120 -12.33 -7.83 -4.74
N SER A 121 -12.89 -9.03 -4.92
CA SER A 121 -13.45 -9.79 -3.80
C SER A 121 -12.41 -10.27 -2.78
N LEU A 122 -11.14 -10.34 -3.15
CA LEU A 122 -10.06 -10.65 -2.21
C LEU A 122 -9.87 -9.48 -1.25
N LEU A 123 -9.71 -8.27 -1.77
CA LEU A 123 -9.61 -7.04 -0.99
C LEU A 123 -10.83 -6.83 -0.08
N ALA A 124 -12.05 -6.95 -0.63
CA ALA A 124 -13.29 -6.75 0.14
C ALA A 124 -13.42 -7.66 1.37
N ARG A 125 -12.72 -8.80 1.39
CA ARG A 125 -12.70 -9.76 2.51
C ARG A 125 -11.55 -9.54 3.50
N ARG A 126 -10.62 -8.64 3.21
CA ARG A 126 -9.46 -8.39 4.09
C ARG A 126 -9.92 -7.64 5.35
N PRO A 127 -9.62 -8.15 6.57
CA PRO A 127 -10.06 -7.50 7.81
C PRO A 127 -9.60 -6.05 7.92
N TYR A 128 -8.35 -5.75 7.57
CA TYR A 128 -7.80 -4.40 7.65
C TYR A 128 -8.48 -3.41 6.67
N PHE A 129 -8.97 -3.88 5.51
CA PHE A 129 -9.75 -3.06 4.60
C PHE A 129 -11.15 -2.80 5.15
N GLN A 130 -11.83 -3.84 5.65
CA GLN A 130 -13.15 -3.71 6.29
C GLN A 130 -13.11 -2.75 7.49
N GLN A 131 -12.05 -2.82 8.30
CA GLN A 131 -11.83 -1.90 9.42
C GLN A 131 -11.56 -0.47 8.95
N ALA A 132 -10.79 -0.29 7.86
CA ALA A 132 -10.60 1.03 7.26
C ALA A 132 -11.93 1.64 6.80
N ILE A 133 -12.76 0.86 6.07
CA ILE A 133 -14.12 1.27 5.68
C ILE A 133 -14.94 1.62 6.93
N ALA A 134 -14.98 0.74 7.94
CA ALA A 134 -15.78 0.93 9.13
C ALA A 134 -15.40 2.18 9.93
N ARG A 135 -14.11 2.56 9.94
CA ARG A 135 -13.61 3.73 10.65
C ARG A 135 -13.87 5.04 9.89
N SER A 136 -13.65 5.05 8.58
CA SER A 136 -13.69 6.28 7.79
C SER A 136 -15.09 6.60 7.28
N THR A 137 -15.66 7.74 7.71
CA THR A 137 -16.95 8.23 7.20
C THR A 137 -16.91 8.39 5.68
N THR A 138 -15.82 8.93 5.12
CA THR A 138 -15.65 9.07 3.67
C THR A 138 -15.78 7.73 2.96
N LEU A 139 -15.09 6.70 3.45
CA LEU A 139 -15.11 5.37 2.82
C LEU A 139 -16.47 4.68 2.91
N ARG A 140 -17.21 4.85 4.02
CA ARG A 140 -18.56 4.27 4.18
C ARG A 140 -19.57 4.82 3.18
N HIS A 141 -19.42 6.07 2.77
CA HIS A 141 -20.33 6.72 1.81
C HIS A 141 -19.97 6.44 0.35
N ARG A 142 -18.82 5.82 0.07
CA ARG A 142 -18.48 5.40 -1.28
C ARG A 142 -19.32 4.19 -1.70
N ARG A 143 -19.71 4.17 -2.98
CA ARG A 143 -20.44 3.03 -3.57
C ARG A 143 -19.45 1.99 -4.08
N TRP A 144 -19.27 0.90 -3.34
CA TRP A 144 -18.35 -0.17 -3.69
C TRP A 144 -19.01 -1.27 -4.52
N ILE A 145 -18.40 -1.63 -5.64
CA ILE A 145 -18.73 -2.83 -6.42
C ILE A 145 -17.67 -3.89 -6.14
N VAL A 146 -18.07 -4.96 -5.45
CA VAL A 146 -17.19 -6.10 -5.18
C VAL A 146 -17.17 -7.03 -6.39
N HIS A 147 -16.08 -7.00 -7.14
CA HIS A 147 -15.91 -7.80 -8.35
C HIS A 147 -15.43 -9.20 -7.98
N ALA A 148 -16.40 -10.10 -7.72
CA ALA A 148 -16.12 -11.47 -7.32
C ALA A 148 -16.12 -12.47 -8.48
N ARG A 149 -17.12 -12.36 -9.37
CA ARG A 149 -17.34 -13.25 -10.52
C ARG A 149 -18.01 -12.45 -11.63
N GLY A 150 -17.97 -12.98 -12.85
CA GLY A 150 -18.61 -12.33 -13.99
C GLY A 150 -17.88 -11.09 -14.47
N PHE A 151 -18.38 -10.53 -15.55
CA PHE A 151 -17.83 -9.32 -16.14
C PHE A 151 -18.56 -8.10 -15.63
N ILE A 152 -17.90 -6.95 -15.66
CA ILE A 152 -18.58 -5.65 -15.49
C ILE A 152 -18.55 -4.95 -16.84
N HIS A 153 -19.71 -4.69 -17.41
CA HIS A 153 -19.85 -3.80 -18.57
C HIS A 153 -20.13 -2.38 -18.08
N ALA A 154 -19.36 -1.42 -18.56
CA ALA A 154 -19.61 -0.01 -18.28
C ALA A 154 -19.53 0.85 -19.54
N ASP A 155 -20.39 1.85 -19.69
CA ASP A 155 -20.34 2.75 -20.87
C ASP A 155 -19.10 3.66 -20.85
N SER A 156 -18.49 3.83 -19.68
CA SER A 156 -17.22 4.52 -19.50
C SER A 156 -16.51 4.03 -18.23
N ILE A 157 -15.20 4.26 -18.17
CA ILE A 157 -14.36 3.90 -17.03
C ILE A 157 -13.40 5.03 -16.67
N VAL A 158 -13.16 5.20 -15.38
CA VAL A 158 -12.15 6.09 -14.82
C VAL A 158 -11.03 5.25 -14.21
N LEU A 159 -9.80 5.55 -14.62
CA LEU A 159 -8.59 4.85 -14.22
C LEU A 159 -7.64 5.85 -13.55
N PRO A 160 -7.67 5.94 -12.21
CA PRO A 160 -6.74 6.78 -11.47
C PRO A 160 -5.39 6.08 -11.32
N LYS A 161 -4.31 6.78 -11.66
CA LYS A 161 -2.93 6.39 -11.39
C LYS A 161 -2.33 7.43 -10.44
N VAL A 162 -1.93 6.97 -9.26
CA VAL A 162 -1.22 7.81 -8.28
C VAL A 162 0.27 7.59 -8.39
N MET A 163 1.02 8.62 -8.02
CA MET A 163 2.43 8.47 -7.76
C MET A 163 2.62 7.65 -6.48
N PRO A 164 3.36 6.54 -6.52
CA PRO A 164 3.60 5.76 -5.32
C PRO A 164 4.42 6.58 -4.33
N HIS A 165 4.14 6.39 -3.04
CA HIS A 165 4.95 6.87 -1.91
C HIS A 165 5.07 8.40 -1.79
N GLN A 166 4.05 9.14 -2.25
CA GLN A 166 4.00 10.60 -2.05
C GLN A 166 3.57 10.96 -0.63
N GLY A 167 4.21 11.98 -0.04
CA GLY A 167 3.87 12.49 1.29
C GLY A 167 2.39 12.90 1.40
N GLY A 168 1.87 13.61 0.40
CA GLY A 168 0.47 14.03 0.36
C GLY A 168 -0.54 12.87 0.36
N THR A 169 -0.16 11.71 -0.19
CA THR A 169 -1.00 10.50 -0.13
C THR A 169 -1.06 9.99 1.31
N PHE A 170 0.05 9.97 2.03
CA PHE A 170 0.04 9.55 3.43
C PHE A 170 -0.67 10.55 4.34
N ASP A 171 -0.53 11.85 4.09
CA ASP A 171 -1.30 12.89 4.76
C ASP A 171 -2.80 12.66 4.60
N PHE A 172 -3.25 12.41 3.38
CA PHE A 172 -4.64 12.03 3.10
C PHE A 172 -5.05 10.78 3.87
N LEU A 173 -4.21 9.73 3.93
CA LEU A 173 -4.54 8.50 4.66
C LEU A 173 -4.63 8.73 6.18
N LEU A 174 -3.77 9.58 6.75
CA LEU A 174 -3.85 9.97 8.16
C LEU A 174 -5.16 10.70 8.43
N ASP A 175 -5.56 11.62 7.55
CA ASP A 175 -6.83 12.34 7.69
C ASP A 175 -8.04 11.41 7.42
N LEU A 176 -7.91 10.43 6.52
CA LEU A 176 -8.96 9.47 6.20
C LEU A 176 -9.22 8.49 7.35
N LEU A 177 -8.15 8.04 8.02
CA LEU A 177 -8.20 7.00 9.04
C LEU A 177 -8.21 7.57 10.47
N GLN A 178 -7.84 8.83 10.68
CA GLN A 178 -7.83 9.50 11.99
C GLN A 178 -7.17 8.62 13.07
N PRO A 179 -5.90 8.23 12.92
CA PRO A 179 -5.20 7.48 13.97
C PRO A 179 -5.09 8.34 15.24
N PRO A 180 -4.90 7.73 16.42
CA PRO A 180 -4.60 8.49 17.63
C PRO A 180 -3.37 9.38 17.42
N PRO A 181 -3.32 10.57 18.05
CA PRO A 181 -2.14 11.43 17.97
C PRO A 181 -0.92 10.69 18.53
N ALA A 182 0.24 10.94 17.92
CA ALA A 182 1.50 10.40 18.41
C ALA A 182 1.79 10.93 19.82
N ASP A 183 2.15 10.03 20.74
CA ASP A 183 2.70 10.41 22.03
C ASP A 183 4.16 10.84 21.85
N LEU A 184 4.41 12.13 22.05
CA LEU A 184 5.74 12.73 21.88
C LEU A 184 6.69 12.40 23.03
N HIS A 185 6.16 11.89 24.13
CA HIS A 185 6.89 11.46 25.32
C HIS A 185 6.98 9.94 25.44
N ALA A 186 6.49 9.21 24.42
CA ALA A 186 6.57 7.77 24.37
C ALA A 186 8.02 7.28 24.51
N THR A 187 8.24 6.32 25.40
CA THR A 187 9.54 5.69 25.64
C THR A 187 9.62 4.25 25.12
N ARG A 188 8.48 3.68 24.69
CA ARG A 188 8.37 2.29 24.22
C ARG A 188 9.15 2.08 22.94
N ARG A 189 10.18 1.25 22.97
CA ARG A 189 10.89 0.84 21.76
C ARG A 189 10.21 -0.40 21.22
N ILE A 190 9.82 -0.39 19.96
CA ILE A 190 9.07 -1.50 19.36
C ILE A 190 9.87 -2.06 18.20
N PHE A 191 10.06 -3.37 18.20
CA PHE A 191 10.59 -4.11 17.06
C PHE A 191 9.46 -4.94 16.46
N LEU A 192 9.19 -4.71 15.18
CA LEU A 192 8.15 -5.42 14.47
C LEU A 192 8.69 -6.73 13.91
N THR A 193 8.01 -7.81 14.23
CA THR A 193 8.21 -9.11 13.61
C THR A 193 7.01 -9.48 12.74
N ARG A 194 7.13 -10.61 12.04
CA ARG A 194 6.07 -11.21 11.24
C ARG A 194 6.09 -12.71 11.45
N ARG A 195 4.93 -13.34 11.36
CA ARG A 195 4.80 -14.80 11.40
C ARG A 195 5.71 -15.50 10.40
N ALA A 196 6.26 -16.63 10.83
CA ALA A 196 7.14 -17.50 10.03
C ALA A 196 6.42 -18.28 8.91
N ASP A 197 5.14 -18.01 8.65
CA ASP A 197 4.39 -18.52 7.50
C ASP A 197 4.27 -17.47 6.37
N ARG A 198 4.86 -16.28 6.53
CA ARG A 198 4.87 -15.22 5.51
C ARG A 198 6.08 -15.31 4.60
N GLN A 199 5.99 -14.83 3.36
CA GLN A 199 7.08 -14.97 2.38
C GLN A 199 8.37 -14.20 2.72
N ARG A 200 8.26 -13.05 3.39
CA ARG A 200 9.40 -12.19 3.75
C ARG A 200 9.68 -12.35 5.25
N GLN A 201 10.78 -13.03 5.56
CA GLN A 201 11.17 -13.34 6.94
C GLN A 201 12.62 -12.96 7.21
N ILE A 202 12.90 -12.70 8.49
CA ILE A 202 14.25 -12.57 9.00
C ILE A 202 14.75 -13.99 9.30
N VAL A 203 15.74 -14.45 8.52
CA VAL A 203 16.27 -15.83 8.62
C VAL A 203 16.85 -16.15 9.99
N ASN A 204 17.25 -15.13 10.74
CA ASN A 204 17.75 -15.22 12.12
C ASN A 204 16.86 -14.44 13.10
N ALA A 205 15.53 -14.52 12.94
CA ALA A 205 14.56 -13.76 13.73
C ALA A 205 14.79 -13.89 15.24
N ASP A 206 15.10 -15.08 15.75
CA ASP A 206 15.34 -15.31 17.18
C ASP A 206 16.57 -14.54 17.71
N GLN A 207 17.65 -14.51 16.94
CA GLN A 207 18.86 -13.76 17.30
C GLN A 207 18.58 -12.26 17.29
N VAL A 208 17.85 -11.77 16.28
CA VAL A 208 17.46 -10.37 16.20
C VAL A 208 16.54 -9.99 17.35
N ALA A 209 15.57 -10.84 17.70
CA ALA A 209 14.67 -10.62 18.82
C ALA A 209 15.43 -10.56 20.16
N GLN A 210 16.41 -11.44 20.39
CA GLN A 210 17.27 -11.41 21.58
C GLN A 210 18.07 -10.11 21.67
N ILE A 211 18.67 -9.66 20.56
CA ILE A 211 19.38 -8.38 20.51
C ILE A 211 18.42 -7.23 20.81
N CYS A 212 17.26 -7.18 20.14
CA CYS A 212 16.25 -6.15 20.36
C CYS A 212 15.80 -6.12 21.83
N ALA A 213 15.52 -7.27 22.45
CA ALA A 213 15.16 -7.36 23.85
C ALA A 213 16.27 -6.81 24.77
N ALA A 214 17.54 -7.12 24.49
CA ALA A 214 18.68 -6.57 25.24
C ALA A 214 18.81 -5.04 25.15
N PHE A 215 18.30 -4.42 24.08
CA PHE A 215 18.21 -2.97 23.91
C PHE A 215 16.88 -2.34 24.38
N GLY A 216 16.06 -3.13 25.09
CA GLY A 216 14.78 -2.69 25.65
C GLY A 216 13.66 -2.55 24.62
N PHE A 217 13.75 -3.24 23.47
CA PHE A 217 12.66 -3.29 22.51
C PHE A 217 11.62 -4.35 22.91
N GLU A 218 10.36 -3.96 22.82
CA GLU A 218 9.20 -4.83 22.82
C GLU A 218 9.04 -5.44 21.42
N ILE A 219 9.00 -6.77 21.33
CA ILE A 219 8.81 -7.49 20.07
C ILE A 219 7.30 -7.63 19.82
N ILE A 220 6.80 -7.11 18.70
CA ILE A 220 5.38 -7.15 18.35
C ILE A 220 5.21 -7.79 16.98
N ASP A 221 4.37 -8.82 16.88
CA ASP A 221 3.90 -9.33 15.59
C ASP A 221 2.66 -8.55 15.16
N SER A 222 2.77 -7.81 14.06
CA SER A 222 1.65 -7.00 13.58
C SER A 222 0.57 -7.81 12.88
N ASP A 223 0.84 -9.06 12.49
CA ASP A 223 -0.15 -9.89 11.79
C ASP A 223 -1.31 -10.32 12.72
N ASP A 224 -1.09 -10.31 14.03
CA ASP A 224 -2.11 -10.66 15.05
C ASP A 224 -2.92 -9.44 15.50
N LEU A 225 -2.57 -8.24 15.01
CA LEU A 225 -3.20 -6.99 15.41
C LEU A 225 -4.23 -6.53 14.38
N ASP A 226 -5.39 -6.10 14.87
CA ASP A 226 -6.30 -5.30 14.06
C ASP A 226 -5.74 -3.89 13.79
N LEU A 227 -6.34 -3.20 12.83
CA LEU A 227 -5.89 -1.88 12.37
C LEU A 227 -5.87 -0.84 13.51
N GLU A 228 -6.84 -0.89 14.42
CA GLU A 228 -6.92 0.04 15.54
C GLU A 228 -5.81 -0.22 16.57
N ALA A 229 -5.57 -1.48 16.91
CA ALA A 229 -4.49 -1.90 17.78
C ALA A 229 -3.13 -1.51 17.17
N GLN A 230 -2.94 -1.73 15.86
CA GLN A 230 -1.75 -1.26 15.15
C GLN A 230 -1.59 0.25 15.31
N MET A 231 -2.61 1.06 14.98
CA MET A 231 -2.54 2.51 15.12
C MET A 231 -2.21 2.97 16.54
N ARG A 232 -2.83 2.39 17.57
CA ARG A 232 -2.54 2.72 18.97
C ARG A 232 -1.11 2.37 19.36
N ILE A 233 -0.66 1.18 19.00
CA ILE A 233 0.69 0.71 19.29
C ILE A 233 1.70 1.67 18.68
N PHE A 234 1.54 2.02 17.41
CA PHE A 234 2.43 2.97 16.75
C PHE A 234 2.34 4.38 17.32
N ALA A 235 1.15 4.89 17.63
CA ALA A 235 1.00 6.19 18.26
C ALA A 235 1.75 6.27 19.61
N SER A 236 1.85 5.17 20.34
CA SER A 236 2.56 5.09 21.63
C SER A 236 4.03 4.64 21.54
N ALA A 237 4.57 4.45 20.34
CA ALA A 237 5.95 4.04 20.15
C ALA A 237 6.89 5.25 20.31
N LEU A 238 8.11 5.01 20.78
CA LEU A 238 9.19 5.99 20.75
C LEU A 238 9.50 6.31 19.29
N HIS A 239 9.08 7.49 18.87
CA HIS A 239 9.45 8.05 17.58
C HIS A 239 10.77 8.78 17.75
N GLY A 240 11.78 8.41 16.98
CA GLY A 240 13.10 9.05 17.03
C GLY A 240 13.05 10.52 16.62
N ARG A 241 12.75 11.43 17.56
CA ARG A 241 13.09 12.86 17.46
C ARG A 241 14.29 13.24 18.32
N HIS A 242 14.67 12.41 19.28
CA HIS A 242 15.86 12.60 20.09
C HIS A 242 16.76 11.36 20.03
N ALA A 243 17.94 11.55 19.43
CA ALA A 243 19.21 10.93 19.78
C ALA A 243 19.24 9.41 20.06
N TRP A 244 19.88 8.67 19.15
CA TRP A 244 20.80 7.62 19.59
C TRP A 244 22.00 8.32 20.27
N ARG A 245 21.85 8.69 21.54
CA ARG A 245 22.97 8.90 22.46
C ARG A 245 23.02 7.64 23.31
N GLY A 246 23.95 6.75 22.99
CA GLY A 246 24.13 5.51 23.74
C GLY A 246 24.39 5.79 25.23
N PRO A 247 24.06 4.84 26.12
CA PRO A 247 24.46 4.94 27.53
C PRO A 247 25.99 4.94 27.60
N GLY A 248 26.59 6.06 28.03
CA GLY A 248 28.05 6.21 28.22
C GLY A 248 28.73 7.41 27.53
N GLN A 249 28.02 8.28 26.80
CA GLN A 249 28.62 9.46 26.15
C GLN A 249 28.54 10.76 26.98
N SER A 250 29.00 10.76 28.24
CA SER A 250 29.27 12.01 28.96
C SER A 250 30.73 12.43 28.98
N ASP A 251 31.72 11.54 28.82
CA ASP A 251 33.13 11.90 29.09
C ASP A 251 34.21 11.21 28.22
N LEU A 252 34.00 11.04 26.91
CA LEU A 252 35.09 10.61 26.01
C LEU A 252 35.55 11.75 25.10
N PRO A 253 36.88 12.05 25.03
CA PRO A 253 37.40 13.04 24.09
C PRO A 253 37.14 12.58 22.64
N ALA A 254 36.94 13.55 21.75
CA ALA A 254 36.64 13.34 20.33
C ALA A 254 37.74 12.51 19.63
N GLY A 255 37.62 11.19 19.69
CA GLY A 255 38.34 10.24 18.85
C GLY A 255 37.60 9.98 17.55
N PRO A 256 38.25 9.37 16.54
CA PRO A 256 37.71 9.25 15.20
C PRO A 256 36.39 8.47 15.24
N THR A 257 35.37 9.09 14.66
CA THR A 257 34.04 8.56 14.42
C THR A 257 34.14 7.14 13.88
N ILE A 258 33.66 6.17 14.64
CA ILE A 258 33.38 4.84 14.10
C ILE A 258 32.22 5.05 13.12
N ASP A 259 32.55 5.00 11.84
CA ASP A 259 31.61 5.02 10.74
C ASP A 259 30.75 3.74 10.83
N ALA A 260 29.61 3.84 11.51
CA ALA A 260 28.58 2.80 11.57
C ALA A 260 27.82 2.65 10.22
N ALA A 261 28.48 3.01 9.12
CA ALA A 261 28.05 2.78 7.74
C ALA A 261 28.69 1.49 7.21
N ARG A 262 28.42 0.35 7.84
CA ARG A 262 28.70 -0.99 7.27
C ARG A 262 27.79 -2.07 7.89
N ALA A 263 26.48 -1.81 7.87
CA ALA A 263 25.49 -2.88 7.91
C ALA A 263 25.32 -3.44 6.48
N VAL A 264 25.58 -4.74 6.35
CA VAL A 264 25.33 -5.56 5.16
C VAL A 264 23.86 -5.42 4.72
N PRO A 265 23.54 -5.34 3.41
CA PRO A 265 22.17 -5.08 2.96
C PRO A 265 21.29 -6.31 3.21
N ALA A 266 20.47 -6.23 4.25
CA ALA A 266 19.40 -7.20 4.48
C ALA A 266 18.33 -7.04 3.38
N ARG A 267 17.99 -8.19 2.78
CA ARG A 267 17.05 -8.33 1.67
C ARG A 267 15.63 -7.92 2.10
N GLN A 268 14.97 -7.19 1.20
CA GLN A 268 13.51 -7.06 1.04
C GLN A 268 12.70 -6.61 2.27
N TYR A 269 12.79 -5.31 2.54
CA TYR A 269 11.73 -4.38 2.91
C TYR A 269 10.33 -4.95 3.23
N SER A 270 9.88 -4.70 4.46
CA SER A 270 8.45 -4.55 4.84
C SER A 270 8.21 -3.07 5.16
N THR A 271 8.23 -2.21 4.14
CA THR A 271 8.21 -0.74 4.25
C THR A 271 6.81 -0.15 4.51
N ALA A 272 5.75 -0.95 4.51
CA ALA A 272 4.38 -0.44 4.55
C ALA A 272 4.02 0.23 5.88
N LEU A 273 4.32 -0.46 6.98
CA LEU A 273 4.09 0.03 8.33
C LEU A 273 5.17 1.03 8.73
N PHE A 274 6.40 0.78 8.26
CA PHE A 274 7.51 1.71 8.43
C PHE A 274 7.23 3.06 7.75
N LEU A 275 6.54 3.11 6.60
CA LEU A 275 6.25 4.37 5.90
C LEU A 275 5.00 5.09 6.39
N ALA A 276 3.97 4.39 6.89
CA ALA A 276 2.88 5.06 7.61
C ALA A 276 3.41 5.70 8.92
N VAL A 277 4.34 5.01 9.61
CA VAL A 277 5.11 5.55 10.73
C VAL A 277 6.14 6.61 10.28
N SER A 278 6.71 6.49 9.07
CA SER A 278 7.65 7.49 8.52
C SER A 278 6.95 8.74 7.97
N ALA A 279 5.68 8.65 7.58
CA ALA A 279 4.86 9.80 7.20
C ALA A 279 4.46 10.60 8.45
N LEU A 280 4.13 9.92 9.55
CA LEU A 280 4.02 10.52 10.89
C LEU A 280 5.36 11.18 11.31
N TRP A 281 6.49 10.54 11.00
CA TRP A 281 7.84 11.08 11.22
C TRP A 281 8.15 12.32 10.36
N LEU A 282 7.74 12.36 9.08
CA LEU A 282 7.94 13.51 8.18
C LEU A 282 7.11 14.73 8.61
N ARG A 283 5.84 14.56 9.02
CA ARG A 283 5.02 15.66 9.56
C ARG A 283 5.64 16.25 10.83
N LEU A 284 6.20 15.41 11.70
CA LEU A 284 6.79 15.82 12.98
C LEU A 284 8.19 16.47 12.87
N CYS A 285 8.91 16.25 11.78
CA CYS A 285 10.20 16.90 11.50
C CYS A 285 10.06 18.21 10.69
N CYS A 286 8.96 18.40 9.94
CA CYS A 286 8.75 19.56 9.09
C CYS A 286 7.79 20.62 9.66
N ALA A 287 6.91 20.29 10.62
CA ALA A 287 5.97 21.24 11.21
C ALA A 287 6.57 22.15 12.30
N GLY A 288 7.90 22.24 12.39
CA GLY A 288 8.65 23.03 13.38
C GLY A 288 9.63 24.02 12.75
N ARG A 289 9.27 24.63 11.63
CA ARG A 289 9.91 25.84 11.09
C ARG A 289 8.86 26.88 10.77
#